data_AF-A0A1F6T063-F1
#
_entry.id   AF-A0A1F6T063-F1
#
_cell.length_a   1.000
_cell.length_b   1.000
_cell.length_c   1.000
_cell.angle_alpha   90.00
_cell.angle_beta   90.00
_cell.angle_gamma   90.00
#
_symmetry.space_group_name_H-M   'P 1'
#
loop_
_entity.id
_entity.type
_entity.pdbx_description
1 polymer ?
#
loop_
_entity_poly.entity_id
_entity_poly.type
_entity_poly.pdbx_seq_one_letter_code
_entity_poly.pdbx_strand_id
1 'polypeptide(L)'
;MRGGFWLFLVATAALGAYLTVELARRPEAQADVLRLGSGAYLMLAGLLLAVLAHFLLGRLATVTRPLAALAAGAALLVLALGAALPALDDKYSVKALALELKARLLPADEVTTLRAYYQDLPVYLARRITVVDWKGELEFGTQQEDVGGWMIGEAEFRRRWQSPNTVYMITERENLDWLRAQGLPHYVLKASGDNVLLSNREPAS
;
A
#
# COMPACT_ATOMS: atom_id res chain seq x y z
N MET A 1 19.35 -6.48 37.99
CA MET A 1 18.33 -7.22 37.20
C MET A 1 16.88 -6.79 37.43
N ARG A 2 16.45 -6.35 38.64
CA ARG A 2 15.03 -5.98 38.89
C ARG A 2 14.54 -4.69 38.22
N GLY A 3 15.37 -3.64 38.12
CA GLY A 3 14.97 -2.35 37.55
C GLY A 3 14.66 -2.38 36.04
N GLY A 4 15.48 -3.07 35.26
CA GLY A 4 15.27 -3.19 33.80
C GLY A 4 13.99 -3.96 33.43
N PHE A 5 13.59 -4.92 34.27
CA PHE A 5 12.34 -5.66 34.07
C PHE A 5 11.10 -4.78 34.22
N TRP A 6 11.07 -3.94 35.26
CA TRP A 6 9.95 -3.02 35.49
C TRP A 6 9.88 -1.94 34.42
N LEU A 7 11.03 -1.39 34.01
CA LEU A 7 11.08 -0.42 32.91
C LEU A 7 10.52 -1.03 31.62
N PHE A 8 10.94 -2.25 31.29
CA PHE A 8 10.44 -2.97 30.12
C PHE A 8 8.94 -3.21 30.19
N LEU A 9 8.42 -3.75 31.30
CA LEU A 9 6.98 -3.96 31.48
C LEU A 9 6.16 -2.68 31.33
N VAL A 10 6.62 -1.59 31.95
CA VAL A 10 5.96 -0.28 31.84
C VAL A 10 5.98 0.22 30.40
N ALA A 11 7.11 0.10 29.69
CA ALA A 11 7.21 0.51 28.30
C ALA A 11 6.30 -0.32 27.38
N THR A 12 6.23 -1.64 27.57
CA THR A 12 5.31 -2.52 26.82
C THR A 12 3.85 -2.20 27.10
N ALA A 13 3.49 -1.98 28.37
CA ALA A 13 2.12 -1.62 28.74
C ALA A 13 1.71 -0.26 28.17
N ALA A 14 2.59 0.73 28.25
CA ALA A 14 2.37 2.06 27.68
C ALA A 14 2.22 2.01 26.16
N LEU A 15 3.07 1.25 25.46
CA LEU A 15 2.96 1.05 24.02
C LEU A 15 1.66 0.33 23.65
N GLY A 16 1.27 -0.72 24.38
CA GLY A 16 0.01 -1.43 24.14
C GLY A 16 -1.23 -0.53 24.33
N ALA A 17 -1.23 0.30 25.38
CA ALA A 17 -2.28 1.27 25.61
C ALA A 17 -2.33 2.32 24.49
N TYR A 18 -1.17 2.87 24.09
CA TYR A 18 -1.07 3.81 22.98
C TYR A 18 -1.61 3.22 21.66
N LEU A 19 -1.18 2.01 21.30
CA LEU A 19 -1.64 1.32 20.09
C LEU A 19 -3.15 1.05 20.12
N THR A 20 -3.70 0.71 21.28
CA THR A 20 -5.16 0.50 21.44
C THR A 20 -5.92 1.80 21.22
N VAL A 21 -5.45 2.91 21.78
CA VAL A 21 -6.05 4.24 21.58
C VAL A 21 -5.95 4.68 20.12
N GLU A 22 -4.80 4.45 19.49
CA GLU A 22 -4.59 4.84 18.09
C GLU A 22 -5.45 3.99 17.15
N LEU A 23 -5.57 2.69 17.41
CA LEU A 23 -6.48 1.81 16.67
C LEU A 23 -7.94 2.24 16.85
N ALA A 24 -8.34 2.65 18.06
CA ALA A 24 -9.68 3.17 18.32
C ALA A 24 -9.98 4.47 17.53
N ARG A 25 -8.96 5.29 17.26
CA ARG A 25 -9.08 6.55 16.51
C ARG A 25 -9.05 6.39 15.00
N ARG A 26 -8.60 5.24 14.48
CA ARG A 26 -8.42 5.00 13.04
C ARG A 26 -9.31 3.86 12.55
N PRO A 27 -10.53 4.14 12.07
CA PRO A 27 -11.44 3.13 11.53
C PRO A 27 -10.81 2.30 10.40
N GLU A 28 -10.02 2.95 9.54
CA GLU A 28 -9.20 2.34 8.50
C GLU A 28 -8.28 1.23 9.03
N ALA A 29 -7.59 1.50 10.14
CA ALA A 29 -6.68 0.55 10.76
C ALA A 29 -7.43 -0.63 11.41
N GLN A 30 -8.63 -0.39 11.94
CA GLN A 30 -9.49 -1.47 12.43
C GLN A 30 -9.92 -2.39 11.30
N ALA A 31 -10.33 -1.84 10.17
CA ALA A 31 -10.69 -2.62 8.98
C ALA A 31 -9.50 -3.47 8.49
N ASP A 32 -8.29 -2.92 8.50
CA ASP A 32 -7.09 -3.66 8.11
C ASP A 32 -6.75 -4.79 9.09
N VAL A 33 -6.86 -4.55 10.41
CA VAL A 33 -6.70 -5.62 11.42
C VAL A 33 -7.73 -6.73 11.22
N LEU A 34 -8.98 -6.37 10.90
CA LEU A 34 -10.02 -7.35 10.58
C LEU A 34 -9.70 -8.15 9.31
N ARG A 35 -9.16 -7.50 8.27
CA ARG A 35 -8.69 -8.16 7.03
C ARG A 35 -7.54 -9.13 7.28
N LEU A 36 -6.62 -8.80 8.20
CA LEU A 36 -5.55 -9.70 8.62
C LEU A 36 -6.05 -10.96 9.35
N GLY A 37 -7.27 -10.93 9.90
CA GLY A 37 -7.93 -12.08 10.52
C GLY A 37 -7.10 -12.73 11.63
N SER A 38 -6.94 -14.05 11.58
CA SER A 38 -6.11 -14.81 12.53
C SER A 38 -4.62 -14.46 12.46
N GLY A 39 -4.16 -13.89 11.33
CA GLY A 39 -2.78 -13.47 11.12
C GLY A 39 -2.33 -12.42 12.14
N ALA A 40 -3.20 -11.46 12.47
CA ALA A 40 -2.90 -10.44 13.48
C ALA A 40 -2.62 -11.05 14.87
N TYR A 41 -3.40 -12.05 15.28
CA TYR A 41 -3.20 -12.75 16.55
C TYR A 41 -1.94 -13.62 16.54
N LEU A 42 -1.61 -14.24 15.41
CA LEU A 42 -0.36 -15.02 15.26
C LEU A 42 0.88 -14.13 15.36
N MET A 43 0.86 -12.94 14.75
CA MET A 43 1.95 -11.96 14.90
C MET A 43 2.12 -11.52 16.35
N LEU A 44 1.01 -11.19 17.02
CA LEU A 44 1.03 -10.78 18.43
C LEU A 44 1.56 -11.91 19.34
N ALA A 45 1.07 -13.14 19.14
CA ALA A 45 1.53 -14.31 19.90
C ALA A 45 3.02 -14.57 19.67
N GLY A 46 3.50 -14.48 18.43
CA GLY A 46 4.92 -14.64 18.09
C GLY A 46 5.81 -13.62 18.78
N LEU A 47 5.40 -12.35 18.79
CA LEU A 47 6.11 -11.27 19.50
C LEU A 47 6.15 -11.51 21.02
N LEU A 48 5.03 -11.89 21.63
CA LEU A 48 4.95 -12.15 23.06
C LEU A 48 5.79 -13.38 23.46
N LEU A 49 5.78 -14.44 22.65
CA LEU A 49 6.60 -15.63 22.86
C LEU A 49 8.09 -15.32 22.73
N ALA A 50 8.49 -14.49 21.76
CA ALA A 50 9.88 -14.06 21.60
C ALA A 50 10.40 -13.29 22.82
N VAL A 51 9.58 -12.36 23.33
CA VAL A 51 9.88 -11.59 24.56
C VAL A 51 9.96 -12.50 25.78
N LEU A 52 9.00 -13.41 25.94
CA LEU A 52 8.97 -14.36 27.05
C LEU A 52 10.19 -15.28 27.01
N ALA A 53 10.52 -15.84 25.84
CA ALA A 53 11.67 -16.71 25.64
C ALA A 53 12.99 -15.97 25.92
N HIS A 54 13.13 -14.72 25.44
CA HIS A 54 14.29 -13.89 25.73
C HIS A 54 14.47 -13.65 27.24
N PHE A 55 13.39 -13.35 27.96
CA PHE A 55 13.44 -13.11 29.40
C PHE A 55 13.74 -14.37 30.21
N LEU A 56 13.15 -15.52 29.86
CA LEU A 56 13.38 -16.80 30.54
C LEU A 56 14.81 -17.30 30.29
N LEU A 57 15.30 -17.24 29.05
CA LEU A 57 16.64 -17.69 28.68
C LEU A 57 17.74 -16.70 29.07
N GLY A 58 17.42 -15.41 29.19
CA GLY A 58 18.33 -14.37 29.68
C GLY A 58 18.66 -14.49 31.18
N ARG A 59 17.97 -15.36 31.93
CA ARG A 59 18.36 -15.74 33.30
C ARG A 59 19.44 -16.82 33.35
N LEU A 60 19.78 -17.41 32.21
CA LEU A 60 20.87 -18.38 32.10
C LEU A 60 22.18 -17.62 31.86
N ALA A 61 23.31 -18.17 32.33
CA ALA A 61 24.63 -17.51 32.31
C ALA A 61 25.25 -17.27 30.91
N THR A 62 24.51 -17.51 29.83
CA THR A 62 25.04 -17.49 28.44
C THR A 62 24.24 -16.53 27.56
N VAL A 63 24.92 -15.54 26.97
CA VAL A 63 24.31 -14.51 26.10
C VAL A 63 23.79 -15.04 24.75
N THR A 64 24.28 -16.20 24.30
CA THR A 64 23.93 -16.79 22.98
C THR A 64 22.47 -17.26 22.90
N ARG A 65 21.92 -17.79 23.99
CA ARG A 65 20.53 -18.29 24.06
C ARG A 65 19.47 -17.18 23.94
N PRO A 66 19.54 -16.06 24.68
CA PRO A 66 18.60 -14.96 24.52
C PRO A 66 18.72 -14.27 23.15
N LEU A 67 19.91 -14.24 22.53
CA LEU A 67 20.10 -13.76 21.16
C LEU A 67 19.46 -14.71 20.14
N ALA A 68 19.66 -16.02 20.28
CA ALA A 68 19.01 -17.01 19.43
C ALA A 68 17.47 -16.96 19.54
N ALA A 69 16.94 -16.70 20.73
CA ALA A 69 15.50 -16.53 20.95
C ALA A 69 14.95 -15.27 20.24
N LEU A 70 15.70 -14.15 20.29
CA LEU A 70 15.34 -12.94 19.54
C LEU A 70 15.36 -13.19 18.03
N ALA A 71 16.41 -13.85 17.52
CA ALA A 71 16.53 -14.18 16.11
C ALA A 71 15.39 -15.10 15.63
N ALA A 72 15.07 -16.14 16.41
CA ALA A 72 13.94 -17.03 16.14
C ALA A 72 12.60 -16.29 16.16
N GLY A 73 12.39 -15.40 17.14
CA GLY A 73 11.21 -14.56 17.23
C GLY A 73 11.04 -13.62 16.04
N ALA A 74 12.14 -12.98 15.62
CA ALA A 74 12.15 -12.12 14.43
C ALA A 74 11.83 -12.91 13.16
N ALA A 75 12.41 -14.11 12.99
CA ALA A 75 12.10 -14.99 11.87
C ALA A 75 10.62 -15.39 11.84
N LEU A 76 10.05 -15.77 12.99
CA LEU A 76 8.63 -16.11 13.12
C LEU A 76 7.72 -14.91 12.79
N LEU A 77 8.10 -13.70 13.24
CA LEU A 77 7.37 -12.48 12.89
C LEU A 77 7.38 -12.24 11.37
N VAL A 78 8.54 -12.37 10.72
CA VAL A 78 8.66 -12.21 9.26
C VAL A 78 7.80 -13.24 8.52
N LEU A 79 7.80 -14.50 8.97
CA LEU A 79 6.95 -15.55 8.39
C LEU A 79 5.45 -15.25 8.59
N ALA A 80 5.06 -14.79 9.77
CA ALA A 80 3.68 -14.40 10.06
C ALA A 80 3.24 -13.19 9.22
N LEU A 81 4.11 -12.19 9.06
CA LEU A 81 3.90 -11.06 8.16
C LEU A 81 3.73 -11.52 6.71
N GLY A 82 4.63 -12.35 6.21
CA GLY A 82 4.54 -12.89 4.84
C GLY A 82 3.27 -13.70 4.59
N ALA A 83 2.75 -14.40 5.60
CA ALA A 83 1.51 -15.17 5.48
C ALA A 83 0.24 -14.31 5.52
N ALA A 84 0.25 -13.19 6.24
CA ALA A 84 -0.95 -12.41 6.50
C ALA A 84 -1.07 -11.12 5.67
N LEU A 85 0.06 -10.47 5.33
CA LEU A 85 0.06 -9.24 4.53
C LEU A 85 -0.61 -9.38 3.15
N PRO A 86 -0.60 -10.54 2.46
CA PRO A 86 -1.35 -10.70 1.21
C PRO A 86 -2.84 -10.38 1.32
N ALA A 87 -3.44 -10.46 2.52
CA ALA A 87 -4.83 -10.06 2.76
C ALA A 87 -5.07 -8.55 2.58
N LEU A 88 -4.00 -7.76 2.48
CA LEU A 88 -4.03 -6.31 2.28
C LEU A 88 -3.53 -5.88 0.89
N ASP A 89 -3.17 -6.83 0.02
CA ASP A 89 -2.57 -6.56 -1.29
C ASP A 89 -3.47 -5.62 -2.12
N ASP A 90 -4.77 -5.89 -2.22
CA ASP A 90 -5.70 -5.06 -3.02
C ASP A 90 -5.92 -3.64 -2.47
N LYS A 91 -5.54 -3.39 -1.20
CA LYS A 91 -5.59 -2.04 -0.60
C LYS A 91 -4.33 -1.26 -0.94
N TYR A 92 -3.16 -1.88 -0.78
CA TYR A 92 -1.87 -1.20 -0.84
C TYR A 92 -1.13 -1.37 -2.18
N SER A 93 -1.65 -2.19 -3.08
CA SER A 93 -1.08 -2.45 -4.39
C SER A 93 -2.15 -2.42 -5.46
N VAL A 94 -1.78 -1.93 -6.64
CA VAL A 94 -2.62 -2.00 -7.85
C VAL A 94 -2.22 -3.17 -8.75
N LYS A 95 -1.47 -4.16 -8.24
CA LYS A 95 -0.99 -5.34 -8.97
C LYS A 95 -2.08 -6.00 -9.81
N ALA A 96 -3.25 -6.26 -9.25
CA ALA A 96 -4.35 -6.93 -9.96
C ALA A 96 -4.87 -6.13 -11.17
N LEU A 97 -4.85 -4.79 -11.08
CA LEU A 97 -5.21 -3.86 -12.16
C LEU A 97 -4.07 -3.73 -13.16
N ALA A 98 -2.82 -3.64 -12.69
CA ALA A 98 -1.64 -3.56 -13.54
C ALA A 98 -1.48 -4.82 -14.41
N LEU A 99 -1.70 -6.01 -13.85
CA LEU A 99 -1.65 -7.27 -14.59
C LEU A 99 -2.77 -7.39 -15.62
N GLU A 100 -3.98 -6.91 -15.29
CA GLU A 100 -5.09 -6.82 -16.24
C GLU A 100 -4.74 -5.91 -17.43
N LEU A 101 -4.23 -4.72 -17.12
CA LEU A 101 -3.85 -3.73 -18.12
C LEU A 101 -2.71 -4.26 -19.00
N LYS A 102 -1.70 -4.88 -18.40
CA LYS A 102 -0.52 -5.39 -19.11
C LYS A 102 -0.86 -6.38 -20.23
N ALA A 103 -1.92 -7.17 -20.06
CA ALA A 103 -2.36 -8.13 -21.06
C ALA A 103 -2.93 -7.48 -22.34
N ARG A 104 -3.29 -6.19 -22.28
CA ARG A 104 -4.00 -5.44 -23.34
C ARG A 104 -3.20 -4.25 -23.88
N LEU A 105 -2.13 -3.88 -23.18
CA LEU A 105 -1.42 -2.64 -23.39
C LEU A 105 -0.56 -2.68 -24.66
N LEU A 106 -0.78 -1.73 -25.56
CA LEU A 106 0.07 -1.52 -26.73
C LEU A 106 1.16 -0.46 -26.44
N PRO A 107 2.29 -0.48 -27.18
CA PRO A 107 3.36 0.50 -26.98
C PRO A 107 2.93 1.96 -27.15
N ALA A 108 1.93 2.22 -28.00
CA ALA A 108 1.42 3.56 -28.28
C ALA A 108 0.38 4.07 -27.27
N ASP A 109 -0.19 3.19 -26.44
CA ASP A 109 -1.23 3.56 -25.48
C ASP A 109 -0.64 4.39 -24.34
N GLU A 110 -1.39 5.35 -23.81
CA GLU A 110 -1.00 6.10 -22.60
C GLU A 110 -1.55 5.41 -21.35
N VAL A 111 -0.77 5.42 -20.27
CA VAL A 111 -1.22 4.97 -18.94
C VAL A 111 -1.14 6.13 -17.98
N THR A 112 -2.25 6.42 -17.33
CA THR A 112 -2.45 7.60 -16.50
C THR A 112 -2.94 7.22 -15.10
N THR A 113 -2.64 8.04 -14.10
CA THR A 113 -3.26 7.99 -12.78
C THR A 113 -3.88 9.35 -12.47
N LEU A 114 -4.98 9.35 -11.74
CA LEU A 114 -5.68 10.58 -11.36
C LEU A 114 -5.70 10.72 -9.84
N ARG A 115 -5.16 11.83 -9.35
CA ARG A 115 -5.06 12.21 -7.93
C ARG A 115 -4.48 11.11 -7.05
N ALA A 116 -3.66 10.24 -7.63
CA ALA A 116 -2.98 9.15 -6.94
C ALA A 116 -1.62 8.87 -7.58
N TYR A 117 -0.64 8.49 -6.76
CA TYR A 117 0.68 8.04 -7.19
C TYR A 117 0.91 6.60 -6.72
N TYR A 118 0.66 5.64 -7.62
CA TYR A 118 0.88 4.22 -7.34
C TYR A 118 2.33 3.84 -7.64
N GLN A 119 3.15 3.73 -6.59
CA GLN A 119 4.60 3.49 -6.69
C GLN A 119 4.96 2.13 -7.32
N ASP A 120 4.07 1.15 -7.23
CA ASP A 120 4.24 -0.20 -7.77
C ASP A 120 3.84 -0.29 -9.27
N LEU A 121 2.99 0.61 -9.75
CA LEU A 121 2.46 0.57 -11.12
C LEU A 121 3.55 0.68 -12.22
N PRO A 122 4.52 1.62 -12.14
CA PRO A 122 5.62 1.68 -13.11
C PRO A 122 6.45 0.39 -13.14
N VAL A 123 6.60 -0.28 -11.99
CA VAL A 123 7.37 -1.53 -11.88
C VAL A 123 6.65 -2.67 -12.60
N TYR A 124 5.34 -2.83 -12.40
CA TYR A 124 4.56 -3.89 -13.06
C TYR A 124 4.47 -3.72 -14.58
N LEU A 125 4.31 -2.48 -15.03
CA LEU A 125 4.14 -2.15 -16.45
C LEU A 125 5.46 -1.88 -17.19
N ALA A 126 6.57 -1.72 -16.46
CA ALA A 126 7.89 -1.40 -17.00
C ALA A 126 7.87 -0.18 -17.95
N ARG A 127 7.08 0.85 -17.59
CA ARG A 127 6.91 2.06 -18.41
C ARG A 127 6.62 3.28 -17.56
N ARG A 128 6.79 4.46 -18.16
CA ARG A 128 6.41 5.74 -17.55
C ARG A 128 4.89 5.85 -17.46
N ILE A 129 4.42 6.38 -16.34
CA ILE A 129 3.02 6.63 -16.04
C ILE A 129 2.80 8.15 -15.99
N THR A 130 1.75 8.63 -16.64
CA THR A 130 1.32 10.03 -16.54
C THR A 130 0.54 10.21 -15.23
N VAL A 131 0.95 11.11 -14.36
CA VAL A 131 0.32 11.40 -13.07
C VAL A 131 -0.46 12.71 -13.19
N VAL A 132 -1.76 12.66 -12.93
CA VAL A 132 -2.66 13.82 -13.03
C VAL A 132 -2.99 14.32 -11.64
N ASP A 133 -2.78 15.62 -11.43
CA ASP A 133 -3.25 16.35 -10.25
C ASP A 133 -2.79 15.74 -8.91
N TRP A 134 -1.52 15.34 -8.83
CA TRP A 134 -0.90 14.80 -7.63
C TRP A 134 0.53 15.36 -7.51
N LYS A 135 0.96 15.84 -6.32
CA LYS A 135 2.32 16.38 -6.05
C LYS A 135 3.01 15.96 -4.74
N GLY A 136 2.29 15.92 -3.62
CA GLY A 136 2.57 15.07 -2.42
C GLY A 136 4.05 14.86 -2.09
N GLU A 137 4.54 13.62 -1.91
CA GLU A 137 5.97 13.40 -1.60
C GLU A 137 6.95 13.84 -2.69
N LEU A 138 6.49 14.02 -3.93
CA LEU A 138 7.33 14.42 -5.06
C LEU A 138 7.43 15.95 -5.23
N GLU A 139 6.69 16.72 -4.44
CA GLU A 139 6.53 18.17 -4.62
C GLU A 139 7.89 18.88 -4.69
N PHE A 140 8.79 18.56 -3.76
CA PHE A 140 10.14 19.11 -3.75
C PHE A 140 10.88 18.82 -5.05
N GLY A 141 10.83 17.58 -5.54
CA GLY A 141 11.47 17.17 -6.80
C GLY A 141 10.90 17.90 -8.01
N THR A 142 9.58 18.14 -8.04
CA THR A 142 8.93 18.90 -9.14
C THR A 142 9.39 20.35 -9.26
N GLN A 143 10.00 20.90 -8.21
CA GLN A 143 10.58 22.25 -8.23
C GLN A 143 12.02 22.27 -8.75
N GLN A 144 12.69 21.11 -8.79
CA GLN A 144 14.09 20.99 -9.21
C GLN A 144 14.22 20.53 -10.67
N GLU A 145 13.28 19.75 -11.18
CA GLU A 145 13.32 19.17 -12.52
C GLU A 145 12.04 19.47 -13.32
N ASP A 146 12.15 19.49 -14.65
CA ASP A 146 10.98 19.58 -15.52
C ASP A 146 10.26 18.22 -15.57
N VAL A 147 9.15 18.15 -14.83
CA VAL A 147 8.27 16.98 -14.77
C VAL A 147 7.07 17.09 -15.72
N GLY A 148 6.94 18.17 -16.49
CA GLY A 148 5.73 18.47 -17.28
C GLY A 148 5.40 17.41 -18.35
N GLY A 149 6.37 16.57 -18.71
CA GLY A 149 6.16 15.44 -19.62
C GLY A 149 5.33 14.29 -19.03
N TRP A 150 5.24 14.18 -17.70
CA TRP A 150 4.59 13.05 -17.03
C TRP A 150 3.83 13.40 -15.75
N MET A 151 4.00 14.59 -15.18
CA MET A 151 3.12 15.12 -14.14
C MET A 151 2.33 16.29 -14.74
N ILE A 152 1.01 16.13 -14.83
CA ILE A 152 0.14 17.06 -15.58
C ILE A 152 -1.06 17.51 -14.74
N GLY A 153 -1.62 18.67 -15.11
CA GLY A 153 -2.87 19.16 -14.53
C GLY A 153 -4.11 18.62 -15.26
N GLU A 154 -5.29 18.87 -14.67
CA GLU A 154 -6.57 18.41 -15.22
C GLU A 154 -6.86 18.90 -16.65
N ALA A 155 -6.46 20.12 -17.00
CA ALA A 155 -6.71 20.69 -18.33
C ALA A 155 -5.95 19.93 -19.43
N GLU A 156 -4.70 19.58 -19.17
CA GLU A 156 -3.88 18.74 -20.05
C GLU A 156 -4.46 17.35 -20.16
N PHE A 157 -4.84 16.76 -19.02
CA PHE A 157 -5.48 15.46 -18.95
C PHE A 157 -6.74 15.40 -19.81
N ARG A 158 -7.66 16.37 -19.69
CA ARG A 158 -8.89 16.41 -20.49
C ARG A 158 -8.58 16.39 -21.99
N ARG A 159 -7.59 17.17 -22.43
CA ARG A 159 -7.18 17.20 -23.84
C ARG A 159 -6.66 15.83 -24.31
N ARG A 160 -5.85 15.15 -23.50
CA ARG A 160 -5.32 13.81 -23.83
C ARG A 160 -6.41 12.73 -23.81
N TRP A 161 -7.29 12.77 -22.81
CA TRP A 161 -8.39 11.82 -22.66
C TRP A 161 -9.36 11.85 -23.85
N GLN A 162 -9.62 13.05 -24.39
CA GLN A 162 -10.50 13.26 -25.55
C GLN A 162 -9.79 13.08 -26.90
N SER A 163 -8.49 12.78 -26.90
CA SER A 163 -7.71 12.59 -28.11
C SER A 163 -8.10 11.29 -28.85
N PRO A 164 -7.67 11.09 -30.11
CA PRO A 164 -7.83 9.82 -30.82
C PRO A 164 -7.06 8.65 -30.17
N ASN A 165 -6.11 8.92 -29.27
CA ASN A 165 -5.28 7.88 -28.66
C ASN A 165 -6.06 7.10 -27.59
N THR A 166 -5.65 5.85 -27.37
CA THR A 166 -6.12 5.04 -26.25
C THR A 166 -5.39 5.48 -24.98
N VAL A 167 -6.16 5.83 -23.96
CA VAL A 167 -5.67 6.22 -22.63
C VAL A 167 -6.31 5.30 -21.61
N TYR A 168 -5.47 4.56 -20.89
CA TYR A 168 -5.87 3.80 -19.72
C TYR A 168 -5.61 4.61 -18.47
N MET A 169 -6.50 4.47 -17.48
CA MET A 169 -6.35 5.15 -16.21
C MET A 169 -6.60 4.22 -15.04
N ILE A 170 -5.73 4.31 -14.03
CA ILE A 170 -5.97 3.72 -12.71
C ILE A 170 -6.20 4.86 -11.72
N THR A 171 -7.30 4.80 -10.98
CA THR A 171 -7.65 5.80 -9.97
C THR A 171 -8.51 5.18 -8.89
N GLU A 172 -8.68 5.89 -7.78
CA GLU A 172 -9.64 5.52 -6.74
C GLU A 172 -11.07 5.66 -7.24
N ARG A 173 -11.96 4.80 -6.76
CA ARG A 173 -13.36 4.71 -7.18
C ARG A 173 -14.12 6.00 -6.94
N GLU A 174 -13.74 6.77 -5.92
CA GLU A 174 -14.33 8.08 -5.62
C GLU A 174 -14.15 9.09 -6.76
N ASN A 175 -13.12 8.97 -7.59
CA ASN A 175 -12.90 9.87 -8.71
C ASN A 175 -13.85 9.62 -9.90
N LEU A 176 -14.63 8.53 -9.90
CA LEU A 176 -15.60 8.24 -10.95
C LEU A 176 -16.72 9.30 -11.04
N ASP A 177 -17.16 9.84 -9.91
CA ASP A 177 -18.17 10.91 -9.90
C ASP A 177 -17.62 12.20 -10.51
N TRP A 178 -16.37 12.51 -10.23
CA TRP A 178 -15.69 13.65 -10.85
C TRP A 178 -15.60 13.46 -12.38
N LEU A 179 -15.19 12.29 -12.87
CA LEU A 179 -15.14 12.01 -14.32
C LEU A 179 -16.51 12.15 -15.00
N ARG A 180 -17.57 11.65 -14.36
CA ARG A 180 -18.95 11.83 -14.84
C ARG A 180 -19.34 13.31 -14.90
N ALA A 181 -19.06 14.07 -13.85
CA ALA A 181 -19.37 15.50 -13.78
C ALA A 181 -18.59 16.31 -14.84
N GLN A 182 -17.39 15.88 -15.22
CA GLN A 182 -16.60 16.49 -16.30
C GLN A 182 -17.08 16.11 -17.71
N GLY A 183 -18.08 15.22 -17.84
CA GLY A 183 -18.56 14.76 -19.14
C GLY A 183 -17.51 13.98 -19.93
N LEU A 184 -16.60 13.27 -19.23
CA LEU A 184 -15.57 12.44 -19.85
C LEU A 184 -16.07 11.00 -20.01
N PRO A 185 -16.35 10.53 -21.23
CA PRO A 185 -16.72 9.13 -21.45
C PRO A 185 -15.62 8.20 -20.96
N HIS A 186 -16.00 7.15 -20.26
CA HIS A 186 -15.07 6.16 -19.72
C HIS A 186 -15.73 4.79 -19.61
N TYR A 187 -14.91 3.76 -19.75
CA TYR A 187 -15.32 2.36 -19.65
C TYR A 187 -14.54 1.70 -18.52
N VAL A 188 -15.26 1.17 -17.52
CA VAL A 188 -14.65 0.44 -16.41
C VAL A 188 -14.24 -0.95 -16.89
N LEU A 189 -12.95 -1.26 -16.81
CA LEU A 189 -12.41 -2.56 -17.23
C LEU A 189 -12.34 -3.54 -16.05
N LYS A 190 -11.93 -3.05 -14.88
CA LYS A 190 -11.77 -3.85 -13.67
C LYS A 190 -11.80 -2.97 -12.42
N ALA A 191 -12.30 -3.52 -11.32
CA ALA A 191 -12.16 -2.94 -9.99
C ALA A 191 -11.36 -3.90 -9.10
N SER A 192 -10.49 -3.36 -8.24
CA SER A 192 -9.75 -4.11 -7.21
C SER A 192 -9.62 -3.23 -5.97
N GLY A 193 -10.16 -3.69 -4.84
CA GLY A 193 -10.28 -2.86 -3.64
C GLY A 193 -10.99 -1.54 -3.95
N ASP A 194 -10.37 -0.44 -3.53
CA ASP A 194 -10.86 0.92 -3.71
C ASP A 194 -10.45 1.53 -5.06
N ASN A 195 -9.65 0.82 -5.85
CA ASN A 195 -9.13 1.28 -7.13
C ASN A 195 -9.91 0.69 -8.34
N VAL A 196 -9.90 1.42 -9.43
CA VAL A 196 -10.54 1.04 -10.69
C VAL A 196 -9.61 1.30 -11.88
N LEU A 197 -9.63 0.37 -12.85
CA LEU A 197 -8.99 0.50 -14.15
C LEU A 197 -10.02 0.91 -15.19
N LEU A 198 -9.75 1.98 -15.92
CA LEU A 198 -10.64 2.61 -16.89
C LEU A 198 -9.94 2.76 -18.24
N SER A 199 -10.75 2.91 -19.29
CA SER A 199 -10.31 3.32 -20.64
C SER A 199 -11.18 4.46 -21.16
N ASN A 200 -10.60 5.37 -21.94
CA ASN A 200 -11.36 6.39 -22.68
C ASN A 200 -12.07 5.81 -23.92
N ARG A 201 -11.66 4.62 -24.37
CA ARG A 201 -12.23 3.89 -25.52
C ARG A 201 -12.91 2.61 -25.07
N GLU A 202 -13.95 2.24 -25.81
CA GLU A 202 -14.59 0.95 -25.61
C GLU A 202 -13.56 -0.16 -25.89
N PRO A 203 -13.45 -1.17 -25.02
CA PRO A 203 -12.53 -2.29 -25.24
C PRO A 203 -12.94 -3.03 -26.51
N ALA A 204 -11.97 -3.39 -27.35
CA ALA A 204 -12.24 -4.35 -28.42
C ALA A 204 -12.72 -5.67 -27.79
N SER A 205 -13.91 -6.12 -28.19
CA SER A 205 -14.55 -7.38 -27.76
C SER A 205 -13.80 -8.61 -28.25
#